data_AF-A0A5C5XDT4-F1
#
_entry.id   AF-A0A5C5XDT4-F1
#
_cell.length_a   1.000
_cell.length_b   1.000
_cell.length_c   1.000
_cell.angle_alpha   90.00
_cell.angle_beta   90.00
_cell.angle_gamma   90.00
#
_symmetry.space_group_name_H-M   'P 1'
#
loop_
_entity.id
_entity.type
_entity.pdbx_description
1 polymer ?
#
loop_
_entity_poly.entity_id
_entity_poly.type
_entity_poly.pdbx_seq_one_letter_code
_entity_poly.pdbx_strand_id
1 'polypeptide(L)'
;MKTIRRYAMRCTILGILTIAGVFGISLWNKADFCRGWATHYEQCALDLRNEQLLAIAEKRLNDANAFENSALTMSVIAKKYNRVANNPLLAYPSKPLVTDAELNAERIATDN
;
A
#
# COMPACT_ATOMS: atom_id res chain seq x y z
N MET A 1 -51.19 11.24 -9.00
CA MET A 1 -49.89 11.39 -9.71
C MET A 1 -48.83 12.20 -8.95
N LYS A 2 -49.12 13.38 -8.37
CA LYS A 2 -48.10 14.22 -7.68
C LYS A 2 -47.45 13.55 -6.45
N THR A 3 -48.21 12.80 -5.66
CA THR A 3 -47.71 12.05 -4.49
C THR A 3 -46.78 10.92 -4.89
N ILE A 4 -47.17 10.08 -5.85
CA ILE A 4 -46.36 8.96 -6.38
C ILE A 4 -45.01 9.47 -6.91
N ARG A 5 -45.00 10.60 -7.64
CA ARG A 5 -43.76 11.23 -8.13
C ARG A 5 -42.85 11.73 -6.99
N ARG A 6 -43.42 12.29 -5.91
CA ARG A 6 -42.66 12.70 -4.72
C ARG A 6 -42.06 11.51 -3.98
N TYR A 7 -42.79 10.40 -3.86
CA TYR A 7 -42.26 9.17 -3.27
C TYR A 7 -41.14 8.57 -4.11
N ALA A 8 -41.32 8.45 -5.42
CA ALA A 8 -40.28 7.97 -6.32
C ALA A 8 -39.00 8.81 -6.21
N MET A 9 -39.12 10.15 -6.24
CA MET A 9 -37.98 11.05 -6.08
C MET A 9 -37.25 10.86 -4.75
N ARG A 10 -37.99 10.70 -3.64
CA ARG A 10 -37.40 10.43 -2.32
C ARG A 10 -36.67 9.08 -2.29
N CYS A 11 -37.26 8.03 -2.86
CA CYS A 11 -36.62 6.72 -2.97
C CYS A 11 -35.35 6.77 -3.82
N THR A 12 -35.34 7.50 -4.93
CA THR A 12 -34.13 7.68 -5.75
C THR A 12 -33.03 8.41 -4.99
N ILE A 13 -33.34 9.50 -4.30
CA ILE A 13 -32.36 10.25 -3.50
C ILE A 13 -31.78 9.37 -2.39
N LEU A 14 -32.63 8.64 -1.67
CA LEU A 14 -32.19 7.70 -0.64
C LEU A 14 -31.29 6.61 -1.23
N GLY A 15 -31.67 6.02 -2.37
CA GLY A 15 -30.86 5.02 -3.06
C GLY A 15 -29.47 5.54 -3.46
N ILE A 16 -29.39 6.76 -4.02
CA ILE A 16 -28.12 7.40 -4.37
C ILE A 16 -27.25 7.62 -3.12
N LEU A 17 -27.84 8.14 -2.04
CA LEU A 17 -27.13 8.37 -0.79
C LEU A 17 -26.58 7.06 -0.19
N THR A 18 -27.37 5.98 -0.24
CA THR A 18 -26.92 4.67 0.23
C THR A 18 -25.76 4.13 -0.61
N ILE A 19 -25.84 4.20 -1.93
CA ILE A 19 -24.77 3.74 -2.83
C ILE A 19 -23.49 4.56 -2.60
N ALA A 20 -23.61 5.88 -2.52
CA ALA A 20 -22.48 6.76 -2.25
C ALA A 20 -21.84 6.46 -0.88
N GLY A 21 -22.65 6.19 0.14
CA GLY A 21 -22.18 5.79 1.47
C GLY A 21 -21.41 4.47 1.44
N VAL A 22 -21.95 3.44 0.79
CA VAL A 22 -21.28 2.13 0.65
C VAL A 22 -19.96 2.27 -0.11
N PHE A 23 -19.94 3.05 -1.18
CA PHE A 23 -18.73 3.29 -1.96
C PHE A 23 -17.67 4.06 -1.15
N GLY A 24 -18.08 5.11 -0.43
CA GLY A 24 -17.20 5.87 0.46
C GLY A 24 -16.59 5.02 1.56
N ILE A 25 -17.39 4.20 2.24
CA ILE A 25 -16.91 3.27 3.28
C ILE A 25 -15.96 2.22 2.68
N SER A 26 -16.25 1.68 1.50
CA SER A 26 -15.35 0.74 0.82
C SER A 26 -14.00 1.37 0.49
N LEU A 27 -13.98 2.58 -0.05
CA LEU A 27 -12.74 3.29 -0.35
C LEU A 27 -11.96 3.62 0.93
N TRP A 28 -12.65 4.01 2.00
CA TRP A 28 -12.02 4.27 3.28
C TRP A 28 -11.40 3.01 3.90
N ASN A 29 -12.15 1.90 3.94
CA ASN A 29 -11.63 0.60 4.41
C ASN A 29 -10.42 0.15 3.60
N LYS A 30 -10.45 0.35 2.28
CA LYS A 30 -9.33 0.05 1.41
C LYS A 30 -8.12 0.94 1.69
N ALA A 31 -8.34 2.23 1.90
CA ALA A 31 -7.28 3.18 2.25
C ALA A 31 -6.60 2.78 3.55
N ASP A 32 -7.39 2.47 4.58
CA ASP A 32 -6.93 2.09 5.91
C ASP A 32 -6.17 0.76 5.88
N PHE A 33 -6.72 -0.26 5.23
CA PHE A 33 -6.04 -1.53 5.00
C PHE A 33 -4.69 -1.34 4.32
N CYS A 34 -4.65 -0.57 3.23
CA CYS A 34 -3.40 -0.34 2.50
C CYS A 34 -2.40 0.47 3.33
N ARG A 35 -2.87 1.41 4.16
CA ARG A 35 -2.00 2.18 5.05
C ARG A 35 -1.37 1.28 6.12
N GLY A 36 -2.15 0.40 6.73
CA GLY A 36 -1.64 -0.56 7.71
C GLY A 36 -0.54 -1.46 7.13
N TRP A 37 -0.76 -2.01 5.93
CA TRP A 37 0.25 -2.81 5.24
C TRP A 37 1.48 -2.00 4.83
N ALA A 38 1.30 -0.78 4.34
CA ALA A 38 2.41 0.10 4.00
C ALA A 38 3.33 0.32 5.20
N THR A 39 2.76 0.66 6.36
CA THR A 39 3.50 0.87 7.60
C THR A 39 4.17 -0.41 8.09
N HIS A 40 3.49 -1.56 8.01
CA HIS A 40 4.09 -2.85 8.38
C HIS A 40 5.34 -3.15 7.57
N TYR A 41 5.27 -3.03 6.24
CA TYR A 41 6.42 -3.31 5.37
C TYR A 41 7.54 -2.27 5.52
N GLU A 42 7.20 -1.02 5.81
CA GLU A 42 8.19 0.03 6.12
C GLU A 42 8.96 -0.31 7.41
N GLN A 43 8.27 -0.77 8.45
CA GLN A 43 8.91 -1.26 9.68
C GLN A 43 9.81 -2.47 9.41
N CYS A 44 9.33 -3.47 8.67
CA CYS A 44 10.16 -4.62 8.29
C CYS A 44 11.41 -4.20 7.50
N ALA A 45 11.31 -3.20 6.61
CA ALA A 45 12.47 -2.68 5.90
C ALA A 45 13.49 -2.02 6.84
N LEU A 46 13.03 -1.31 7.87
CA LEU A 46 13.90 -0.72 8.89
C LEU A 46 14.60 -1.78 9.75
N ASP A 47 13.86 -2.80 10.19
CA ASP A 47 14.42 -3.90 10.98
C ASP A 47 15.51 -4.63 10.20
N LEU A 48 15.27 -4.92 8.92
CA LEU A 48 16.25 -5.54 8.03
C LEU A 48 17.49 -4.67 7.79
N ARG A 49 17.34 -3.34 7.71
CA ARG A 49 18.48 -2.42 7.63
C ARG A 49 19.31 -2.43 8.91
N ASN A 50 18.66 -2.54 10.07
CA ASN A 50 19.38 -2.70 11.34
C ASN A 50 20.13 -4.03 11.39
N GLU A 51 19.53 -5.13 10.92
CA GLU A 51 20.19 -6.43 10.80
C GLU A 51 21.38 -6.40 9.81
N GLN A 52 21.23 -5.67 8.70
CA GLN A 52 22.33 -5.41 7.75
C GLN A 52 23.51 -4.72 8.44
N LEU A 53 23.26 -3.66 9.22
CA LEU A 53 24.31 -2.94 9.94
C LEU A 53 25.04 -3.83 10.95
N LEU A 54 24.31 -4.69 11.68
CA LEU A 54 24.90 -5.66 12.59
C LEU A 54 25.75 -6.69 11.84
N ALA A 55 25.26 -7.22 10.71
CA ALA A 55 26.02 -8.16 9.88
C ALA A 55 27.32 -7.54 9.33
N ILE A 56 27.29 -6.25 8.95
CA ILE A 56 28.49 -5.50 8.55
C ILE A 56 29.49 -5.40 9.71
N ALA A 57 29.02 -5.05 10.92
CA ALA A 57 29.86 -4.95 12.10
C ALA A 57 30.53 -6.30 12.46
N GLU A 58 29.83 -7.42 12.24
CA GLU A 58 30.31 -8.78 12.45
C GLU A 58 31.12 -9.36 11.27
N LYS A 59 31.36 -8.56 10.21
CA LYS A 59 32.06 -8.98 8.98
C LYS A 59 31.38 -10.12 8.21
N ARG A 60 30.05 -10.28 8.37
CA ARG A 60 29.22 -11.23 7.62
C ARG A 60 28.64 -10.61 6.36
N LEU A 61 29.51 -10.35 5.37
CA LEU A 61 29.16 -9.59 4.16
C LEU A 61 28.06 -10.25 3.30
N ASN A 62 28.03 -11.59 3.22
CA ASN A 62 26.99 -12.30 2.47
C ASN A 62 25.60 -12.08 3.09
N ASP A 63 25.52 -12.11 4.42
CA ASP A 63 24.27 -11.89 5.14
C ASP A 63 23.84 -10.43 5.04
N ALA A 64 24.78 -9.48 5.12
CA ALA A 64 24.51 -8.07 4.91
C ALA A 64 23.87 -7.80 3.53
N ASN A 65 24.39 -8.40 2.46
CA ASN A 65 23.80 -8.28 1.11
C ASN A 65 22.40 -8.92 1.03
N ALA A 66 22.17 -10.03 1.74
CA ALA A 66 20.85 -10.66 1.78
C ALA A 66 19.82 -9.79 2.52
N PHE A 67 20.22 -9.18 3.64
CA PHE A 67 19.38 -8.24 4.40
C PHE A 67 19.09 -6.97 3.59
N GLU A 68 20.07 -6.44 2.87
CA GLU A 68 19.88 -5.29 1.97
C GLU A 68 18.83 -5.57 0.89
N ASN A 69 18.97 -6.68 0.16
CA ASN A 69 18.02 -7.07 -0.89
C ASN A 69 16.60 -7.26 -0.32
N SER A 70 16.51 -7.84 0.88
CA SER A 70 15.25 -8.04 1.57
C SER A 70 14.64 -6.69 1.99
N ALA A 71 15.45 -5.77 2.53
CA ALA A 71 15.01 -4.44 2.93
C ALA A 71 14.50 -3.62 1.74
N LEU A 72 15.21 -3.65 0.61
CA LEU A 72 14.79 -3.00 -0.63
C LEU A 72 13.44 -3.57 -1.11
N THR A 73 13.28 -4.89 -1.08
CA THR A 73 12.02 -5.56 -1.44
C THR A 73 10.87 -5.07 -0.57
N MET A 74 11.04 -5.05 0.75
CA MET A 74 10.01 -4.56 1.68
C MET A 74 9.70 -3.08 1.46
N SER A 75 10.71 -2.25 1.16
CA SER A 75 10.51 -0.83 0.87
C SER A 75 9.68 -0.60 -0.40
N VAL A 76 9.95 -1.34 -1.48
CA VAL A 76 9.14 -1.27 -2.71
C VAL A 76 7.69 -1.66 -2.44
N ILE A 77 7.47 -2.74 -1.67
CA ILE A 77 6.12 -3.18 -1.30
C ILE A 77 5.40 -2.10 -0.49
N ALA A 78 6.08 -1.51 0.50
CA ALA A 78 5.54 -0.42 1.31
C ALA A 78 5.09 0.76 0.44
N LYS A 79 5.91 1.18 -0.53
CA LYS A 79 5.57 2.26 -1.48
C LYS A 79 4.32 1.94 -2.31
N LYS A 80 4.18 0.69 -2.79
CA LYS A 80 3.00 0.26 -3.56
C LYS A 80 1.72 0.34 -2.72
N TYR A 81 1.75 -0.17 -1.50
CA TYR A 81 0.61 -0.07 -0.60
C TYR A 81 0.30 1.39 -0.22
N ASN A 82 1.32 2.20 0.05
CA ASN A 82 1.13 3.63 0.36
C ASN A 82 0.49 4.39 -0.82
N ARG A 83 0.85 4.05 -2.06
CA ARG A 83 0.24 4.64 -3.27
C ARG A 83 -1.27 4.38 -3.31
N VAL A 84 -1.71 3.16 -2.99
CA VAL A 84 -3.14 2.81 -2.95
C VAL A 84 -3.83 3.43 -1.74
N ALA A 85 -3.15 3.52 -0.60
CA ALA A 85 -3.67 4.21 0.58
C ALA A 85 -3.99 5.69 0.31
N ASN A 86 -3.13 6.38 -0.45
CA ASN A 86 -3.31 7.79 -0.81
C ASN A 86 -4.27 8.00 -1.98
N ASN A 87 -4.46 6.99 -2.83
CA ASN A 87 -5.45 7.00 -3.91
C ASN A 87 -6.20 5.66 -3.99
N PRO A 88 -7.26 5.47 -3.18
CA PRO A 88 -7.97 4.19 -3.04
C PRO A 88 -8.74 3.75 -4.29
N LEU A 89 -8.87 4.64 -5.29
CA LEU A 89 -9.42 4.31 -6.61
C LEU A 89 -8.47 3.42 -7.42
N LEU A 90 -7.17 3.45 -7.15
CA LEU A 90 -6.19 2.58 -7.80
C LEU A 90 -6.43 1.12 -7.44
N ALA A 91 -6.12 0.18 -8.34
CA ALA A 91 -6.15 -1.24 -8.02
C ALA A 91 -5.20 -1.57 -6.86
N TYR A 92 -5.52 -2.62 -6.09
CA TYR A 92 -4.58 -3.18 -5.12
C TYR A 92 -3.28 -3.60 -5.83
N PRO A 93 -2.13 -3.61 -5.13
CA PRO A 93 -0.89 -4.12 -5.69
C PRO A 93 -1.08 -5.54 -6.24
N SER A 94 -0.76 -5.75 -7.51
CA SER A 94 -0.90 -7.04 -8.18
C SER A 94 0.33 -7.93 -7.98
N LYS A 95 0.18 -9.23 -8.26
CA LYS A 95 1.32 -10.16 -8.30
C LYS A 95 2.00 -10.12 -9.69
N PRO A 96 3.34 -10.25 -9.76
CA PRO A 96 4.28 -10.29 -8.63
C PRO A 96 4.35 -8.93 -7.91
N LEU A 97 4.45 -8.97 -6.57
CA LEU A 97 4.40 -7.77 -5.74
C LEU A 97 5.60 -6.85 -5.92
N VAL A 98 6.72 -7.37 -6.41
CA VAL A 98 7.93 -6.63 -6.77
C VAL A 98 8.45 -7.19 -8.09
N THR A 99 8.88 -6.30 -8.98
CA THR A 99 9.57 -6.65 -10.22
C THR A 99 11.04 -6.26 -10.12
N ASP A 100 11.91 -6.94 -10.89
CA ASP A 100 13.36 -6.66 -10.88
C ASP A 100 13.66 -5.20 -11.28
N ALA A 101 12.86 -4.62 -12.18
CA ALA A 101 12.99 -3.23 -12.59
C ALA A 101 12.72 -2.25 -11.43
N GLU A 102 11.70 -2.52 -10.62
CA GLU A 102 11.37 -1.70 -9.44
C GLU A 102 12.43 -1.84 -8.36
N LEU A 103 12.95 -3.05 -8.16
CA LEU A 103 14.03 -3.31 -7.20
C LEU A 103 15.32 -2.58 -7.61
N ASN A 104 15.66 -2.59 -8.91
CA ASN A 104 16.81 -1.85 -9.43
C ASN A 104 16.62 -0.34 -9.30
N ALA A 105 15.42 0.18 -9.57
CA ALA A 105 15.12 1.60 -9.40
C ALA A 105 15.24 2.04 -7.93
N GLU A 106 14.78 1.21 -6.99
CA GLU A 106 14.89 1.48 -5.55
C GLU A 106 16.34 1.48 -5.07
N ARG A 107 17.17 0.56 -5.58
CA ARG A 107 18.60 0.50 -5.28
C ARG A 107 19.30 1.79 -5.70
N ILE A 108 19.09 2.22 -6.96
CA ILE A 108 19.65 3.47 -7.48
C ILE A 108 19.18 4.68 -6.66
N ALA A 109 17.93 4.69 -6.17
CA ALA A 109 17.42 5.77 -5.34
C ALA A 109 18.00 5.80 -3.92
N THR A 110 18.55 4.68 -3.43
CA THR A 110 19.16 4.58 -2.10
C THR A 110 20.66 4.89 -2.12
N ASP A 111 21.32 4.68 -3.26
CA ASP A 111 22.76 4.91 -3.45
C ASP A 111 23.13 6.37 -3.79
N ASN A 112 22.14 7.22 -4.12
CA ASN A 112 22.31 8.67 -4.40
C ASN A 112 22.01 9.53 -3.17
#